data_AF-A0A5C8SFJ6-F1
#
_entry.id   AF-A0A5C8SFJ6-F1
#
_cell.length_a   1.000
_cell.length_b   1.000
_cell.length_c   1.000
_cell.angle_alpha   90.00
_cell.angle_beta   90.00
_cell.angle_gamma   90.00
#
_symmetry.space_group_name_H-M   'P 1'
#
loop_
_entity.id
_entity.type
_entity.pdbx_description
1 polymer ?
#
loop_
_entity_poly.entity_id
_entity_poly.type
_entity_poly.pdbx_seq_one_letter_code
_entity_poly.pdbx_strand_id
1 'polypeptide(L)'
;MLRRLEREGSLRFPGPWEMRTVRSLFERGFIKPGPRRGNAPGLWSLSAKGRRLLPRRSSEAALASSHVVPSHASTAVADMQR
;
A
#
# COMPACT_ATOMS: atom_id res chain seq x y z
N MET A 1 3.77 -13.72 -0.35
CA MET A 1 2.96 -13.74 -1.59
C MET A 1 2.01 -12.53 -1.73
N LEU A 2 1.03 -12.32 -0.85
CA LEU A 2 0.08 -11.19 -1.02
C LEU A 2 0.75 -9.79 -1.05
N ARG A 3 1.75 -9.55 -0.19
CA ARG A 3 2.55 -8.30 -0.23
C ARG A 3 3.33 -8.11 -1.54
N ARG A 4 3.74 -9.23 -2.17
CA ARG A 4 4.43 -9.22 -3.47
C ARG A 4 3.48 -8.75 -4.57
N LEU A 5 2.27 -9.32 -4.58
CA LEU A 5 1.18 -8.90 -5.47
C LEU A 5 0.75 -7.44 -5.26
N GLU A 6 0.78 -6.94 -4.03
CA GLU A 6 0.50 -5.53 -3.71
C GLU A 6 1.55 -4.61 -4.33
N ARG A 7 2.82 -4.92 -4.10
CA ARG A 7 3.96 -4.12 -4.57
C ARG A 7 4.13 -4.15 -6.08
N GLU A 8 3.99 -5.32 -6.68
CA GLU A 8 4.20 -5.55 -8.11
C GLU A 8 2.92 -5.31 -8.93
N GLY A 9 1.77 -5.18 -8.27
CA GLY A 9 0.44 -5.03 -8.89
C GLY A 9 -0.09 -6.29 -9.58
N SER A 10 0.80 -7.11 -10.14
CA SER A 10 0.50 -8.43 -10.67
C SER A 10 1.68 -9.38 -10.51
N LEU A 11 1.40 -10.63 -10.17
CA LEU A 11 2.38 -11.70 -10.18
C LEU A 11 2.51 -12.21 -11.61
N ARG A 12 3.72 -12.17 -12.18
CA ARG A 12 4.01 -12.69 -13.51
C ARG A 12 4.89 -13.93 -13.36
N PHE A 13 4.43 -15.07 -13.86
CA PHE A 13 5.13 -16.36 -13.80
C PHE A 13 5.49 -16.83 -12.36
N PRO A 14 4.50 -17.25 -11.54
CA PRO A 14 4.81 -17.93 -10.29
C PRO A 14 5.68 -19.17 -10.54
N GLY A 15 6.67 -19.41 -9.68
CA GLY A 15 7.45 -20.64 -9.72
C GLY A 15 6.56 -21.88 -9.45
N PRO A 16 6.95 -23.09 -9.87
CA PRO A 16 6.17 -24.32 -9.64
C PRO A 16 5.85 -24.55 -8.16
N TRP A 17 6.78 -24.22 -7.26
CA TRP A 17 6.60 -24.30 -5.80
C TRP A 17 5.59 -23.28 -5.26
N GLU A 18 5.44 -22.13 -5.92
CA GLU A 18 4.48 -21.08 -5.54
C GLU A 18 3.05 -21.41 -5.96
N MET A 19 2.87 -22.37 -6.89
CA MET A 19 1.56 -22.67 -7.46
C MET A 19 0.56 -23.22 -6.44
N ARG A 20 1.03 -23.95 -5.43
CA ARG A 20 0.17 -24.40 -4.32
C ARG A 20 -0.40 -23.22 -3.54
N THR A 21 0.42 -22.20 -3.25
CA THR A 21 -0.02 -20.97 -2.58
C THR A 21 -0.95 -20.16 -3.46
N VAL A 22 -0.63 -20.01 -4.75
CA VAL A 22 -1.48 -19.31 -5.72
C VAL A 22 -2.85 -19.99 -5.83
N ARG A 23 -2.90 -21.32 -5.94
CA ARG A 23 -4.15 -22.09 -5.95
C ARG A 23 -4.98 -21.86 -4.69
N SER A 24 -4.38 -21.98 -3.51
CA SER A 24 -5.08 -21.73 -2.24
C SER A 24 -5.61 -20.29 -2.13
N LEU A 25 -4.84 -19.29 -2.58
CA LEU A 25 -5.29 -17.90 -2.59
C LEU A 25 -6.43 -17.66 -3.59
N PHE A 26 -6.41 -18.35 -4.73
CA PHE A 26 -7.45 -18.30 -5.74
C PHE A 26 -8.75 -18.94 -5.25
N GLU A 27 -8.68 -20.16 -4.69
CA GLU A 27 -9.83 -20.87 -4.09
C GLU A 27 -10.49 -20.05 -2.98
N ARG A 28 -9.71 -19.31 -2.19
CA ARG A 28 -10.21 -18.43 -1.13
C ARG A 28 -10.70 -17.07 -1.63
N GLY A 29 -10.54 -16.79 -2.93
CA GLY A 29 -10.99 -15.57 -3.60
C GLY A 29 -10.13 -14.33 -3.31
N PHE A 30 -8.88 -14.49 -2.88
CA PHE A 30 -7.97 -13.37 -2.58
C PHE A 30 -7.24 -12.84 -3.81
N ILE A 31 -7.11 -13.67 -4.85
CA ILE A 31 -6.49 -13.31 -6.11
C ILE A 31 -7.40 -13.72 -7.26
N LYS A 32 -7.19 -13.12 -8.42
CA LYS A 32 -7.89 -13.43 -9.67
C LYS A 32 -6.90 -13.54 -10.83
N PRO A 33 -7.19 -14.37 -11.85
CA PRO A 33 -6.43 -14.31 -13.08
C PRO A 33 -6.57 -12.92 -13.72
N GLY A 34 -5.46 -12.39 -14.22
CA GLY A 34 -5.44 -11.15 -14.98
C GLY A 34 -6.06 -11.31 -16.38
N PRO A 35 -6.35 -10.20 -17.07
CA PRO A 35 -6.84 -10.28 -18.45
C PRO A 35 -5.82 -11.03 -19.31
N ARG A 36 -6.29 -12.03 -20.07
CA ARG A 36 -5.49 -12.77 -21.05
C ARG A 36 -5.16 -11.88 -22.25
N ARG A 37 -4.41 -10.78 -22.04
CA ARG A 37 -3.93 -9.95 -23.14
C ARG A 37 -2.68 -10.61 -23.72
N GLY A 38 -2.89 -11.44 -24.74
CA GLY A 38 -1.84 -12.18 -25.43
C GLY A 38 -1.24 -13.31 -24.60
N ASN A 39 -1.92 -14.46 -24.54
CA ASN A 39 -1.41 -15.79 -24.11
C ASN A 39 -0.25 -15.81 -23.10
N ALA A 40 -0.28 -14.96 -22.07
CA ALA A 40 0.73 -14.90 -21.02
C ALA A 40 0.19 -15.70 -19.83
N PRO A 41 0.44 -17.03 -19.77
CA PRO A 41 0.05 -17.81 -18.62
C PRO A 41 0.71 -17.23 -17.36
N GLY A 42 -0.04 -17.16 -16.27
CA GLY A 42 0.51 -16.82 -14.97
C GLY A 42 0.47 -15.34 -14.59
N LEU A 43 -0.42 -14.52 -15.18
CA LEU A 43 -0.74 -13.20 -14.64
C LEU A 43 -1.81 -13.32 -13.55
N TRP A 44 -1.45 -13.00 -12.31
CA TRP A 44 -2.38 -12.99 -11.16
C TRP A 44 -2.43 -11.62 -10.53
N SER A 45 -3.62 -11.16 -10.17
CA SER A 45 -3.83 -9.85 -9.53
C SER A 45 -4.63 -10.01 -8.23
N LEU A 46 -4.49 -9.05 -7.30
CA LEU A 46 -5.28 -9.04 -6.07
C LEU A 46 -6.76 -8.78 -6.36
N SER A 47 -7.62 -9.52 -5.67
CA SER A 47 -9.04 -9.18 -5.57
C SER A 47 -9.25 -8.10 -4.51
N ALA A 48 -10.45 -7.50 -4.47
CA ALA A 48 -10.83 -6.58 -3.40
C ALA A 48 -10.74 -7.24 -2.02
N LYS A 49 -11.09 -8.53 -1.92
CA LYS A 49 -10.97 -9.33 -0.69
C LYS A 49 -9.52 -9.52 -0.28
N GLY A 50 -8.64 -9.82 -1.24
CA GLY A 50 -7.20 -9.95 -0.98
C GLY A 50 -6.56 -8.65 -0.50
N ARG A 51 -7.00 -7.50 -1.04
CA ARG A 51 -6.52 -6.18 -0.59
C ARG A 51 -6.85 -5.88 0.87
N ARG A 52 -7.97 -6.40 1.40
CA ARG A 52 -8.36 -6.21 2.80
C ARG A 52 -7.50 -6.99 3.79
N LEU A 53 -6.81 -8.06 3.34
CA LEU A 53 -5.87 -8.81 4.17
C LEU A 53 -4.52 -8.12 4.32
N LEU A 54 -4.23 -7.15 3.47
CA LEU A 54 -3.01 -6.39 3.57
C LEU A 54 -3.21 -5.34 4.66
N PRO A 55 -2.27 -5.21 5.61
CA PRO A 55 -2.33 -4.12 6.56
C PRO A 55 -2.37 -2.84 5.74
N ARG A 56 -3.46 -2.07 5.87
CA ARG A 56 -3.51 -0.70 5.35
C ARG A 56 -2.28 -0.03 5.94
N ARG A 57 -1.36 0.46 5.10
CA ARG A 57 -0.36 1.42 5.57
C ARG A 57 -1.17 2.52 6.25
N SER A 58 -1.18 2.51 7.57
CA SER A 58 -1.83 3.53 8.36
C SER A 58 -1.25 4.83 7.85
N SER A 59 -2.15 5.73 7.45
CA SER A 59 -1.89 7.12 7.08
C SER A 59 -1.36 7.93 8.29
N GLU A 60 -0.55 7.32 9.13
CA GLU A 60 0.01 7.90 10.35
C GLU A 60 1.40 8.49 10.07
N ALA A 61 2.14 7.92 9.11
CA ALA A 61 3.41 8.50 8.64
C ALA A 61 3.22 9.83 7.86
N ALA A 62 2.03 10.09 7.31
CA ALA A 62 1.74 11.35 6.61
C ALA A 62 1.31 12.48 7.56
N LEU A 63 0.68 12.15 8.69
CA LEU A 63 0.23 13.14 9.69
C LEU A 63 1.35 13.53 10.66
N ALA A 64 2.34 12.66 10.87
CA ALA A 64 3.52 12.97 11.70
C ALA A 64 4.49 13.99 11.07
N SER A 65 4.35 14.29 9.76
CA SER A 65 5.17 15.31 9.07
C SER A 65 4.49 16.69 8.99
N SER A 66 3.25 16.82 9.48
CA SER A 66 2.49 18.08 9.44
C SER A 66 2.33 18.74 10.81
N HIS A 67 3.20 18.43 11.78
CA HIS A 67 3.23 19.21 13.02
C HIS A 67 3.83 20.59 12.74
N VAL A 68 2.92 21.48 12.36
CA VAL A 68 3.01 22.94 12.36
C VAL A 68 3.78 23.40 13.60
N VAL A 69 4.94 24.02 13.38
CA VAL A 69 5.54 24.91 14.38
C VAL A 69 4.68 26.18 14.45
N PRO A 70 4.18 26.58 15.64
CA PRO A 70 3.40 27.80 15.78
C PRO A 70 4.29 29.03 15.58
N SER A 71 3.81 29.94 14.73
CA SER A 71 4.33 31.30 14.60
C SER A 71 4.18 32.04 15.93
N HIS A 72 5.30 32.34 16.60
CA HIS A 72 5.34 33.38 17.61
C HIS A 72 5.58 34.72 16.91
N ALA A 73 4.49 35.40 16.56
CA ALA A 73 4.49 36.84 16.35
C ALA A 73 3.76 37.49 17.54
N SER A 74 4.18 38.73 17.86
CA SER A 74 3.63 39.67 18.85
C SER A 74 4.12 39.45 20.29
N THR A 75 4.69 40.42 21.00
CA THR A 75 4.42 41.88 21.01
C THR A 75 5.61 42.65 21.59
N ALA A 76 5.97 43.76 20.95
CA ALA A 76 6.84 44.80 21.50
C ALA A 76 6.18 45.51 22.69
N VAL A 77 6.93 45.74 23.78
CA VAL A 77 6.57 46.74 24.79
C VAL A 77 7.81 47.46 25.32
N ALA A 78 7.78 48.78 25.09
CA ALA A 78 8.30 49.87 25.91
C ALA A 78 9.82 49.99 26.12
N ASP A 79 10.47 50.68 25.17
CA ASP A 79 11.63 51.52 25.45
C ASP A 79 11.10 52.89 25.95
N MET A 80 11.24 53.14 27.25
CA MET A 80 11.02 54.44 27.88
C MET A 80 12.17 54.66 28.88
N GLN A 81 13.32 55.12 28.37
CA GLN A 81 14.33 55.75 29.21
C GLN A 81 14.52 57.20 28.78
N ARG A 82 14.52 58.03 29.82
CA ARG A 82 14.70 59.48 29.85
C ARG A 82 16.12 59.76 30.33
#